data_AF-T0CD48-F1
#
_entry.id   AF-T0CD48-F1
#
_cell.length_a   1.000
_cell.length_b   1.000
_cell.length_c   1.000
_cell.angle_alpha   90.00
_cell.angle_beta   90.00
_cell.angle_gamma   90.00
#
_symmetry.space_group_name_H-M   'P 1'
#
loop_
_entity.id
_entity.type
_entity.pdbx_description
1 polymer ?
#
loop_
_entity_poly.entity_id
_entity_poly.type
_entity_poly.pdbx_seq_one_letter_code
_entity_poly.pdbx_strand_id
1 'polypeptide(L)'
;MKLLLALVFSNIVFAAGGEYHGGHLSDLLVPAINFTIVFGFMAWKIIPFMKNSFVEKADSIKDLVEFAAEKDAKAEKELSASKAKLDNIEGEKEQIITNAKKDGDKFEETYVQEIKASMEKMEVDSSHKLESEKKMMLKRLNESLLDEVISKTKNKIHSDSSLSNKATSNLISRL
;
A
#
# COMPACT_ATOMS: atom_id res chain seq x y z
N MET A 1 -27.34 -36.30 -37.81
CA MET A 1 -26.69 -36.39 -39.14
C MET A 1 -27.01 -37.68 -39.89
N LYS A 2 -27.06 -38.86 -39.24
CA LYS A 2 -27.38 -40.15 -39.91
C LYS A 2 -28.81 -40.26 -40.50
N LEU A 3 -29.82 -39.62 -39.88
CA LEU A 3 -31.20 -39.59 -40.39
C LEU A 3 -31.40 -38.67 -41.60
N LEU A 4 -30.56 -37.63 -41.73
CA LEU A 4 -30.62 -36.67 -42.85
C LEU A 4 -29.93 -37.26 -44.10
N LEU A 5 -28.89 -38.07 -43.90
CA LEU A 5 -28.21 -38.81 -44.98
C LEU A 5 -29.09 -39.94 -45.54
N ALA A 6 -29.93 -40.56 -44.71
CA ALA A 6 -30.89 -41.59 -45.15
C ALA A 6 -32.01 -41.03 -46.05
N LEU A 7 -32.29 -39.73 -45.99
CA LEU A 7 -33.31 -39.07 -46.81
C LEU A 7 -32.83 -38.77 -48.24
N VAL A 8 -31.52 -38.78 -48.49
CA VAL A 8 -30.91 -38.44 -49.80
C VAL A 8 -30.81 -39.68 -50.72
N PHE A 9 -30.94 -40.90 -50.17
CA PHE A 9 -30.74 -42.15 -50.90
C PHE A 9 -32.02 -42.86 -51.38
N SER A 10 -33.22 -42.34 -51.14
CA SER A 10 -34.47 -42.94 -51.62
C SER A 10 -35.01 -42.23 -52.86
N ASN A 11 -34.28 -42.34 -53.98
CA ASN A 11 -34.82 -42.04 -55.31
C ASN A 11 -35.27 -43.36 -55.98
N ILE A 12 -36.38 -43.92 -55.52
CA ILE A 12 -37.24 -44.73 -56.39
C ILE A 12 -38.50 -43.90 -56.56
N VAL A 13 -38.46 -43.01 -57.56
CA VAL A 13 -39.66 -42.39 -58.11
C VAL A 13 -40.41 -43.51 -58.81
N PHE A 14 -41.37 -44.10 -58.13
CA PHE A 14 -42.40 -44.90 -58.79
C PHE A 14 -43.40 -43.92 -59.38
N ALA A 15 -43.15 -43.50 -60.62
CA ALA A 15 -44.19 -42.90 -61.44
C ALA A 15 -45.22 -44.00 -61.70
N ALA A 16 -46.33 -43.97 -60.96
CA ALA A 16 -47.52 -44.74 -61.32
C ALA A 16 -48.09 -44.12 -62.60
N GLY A 17 -47.50 -44.50 -63.75
CA GLY A 17 -48.02 -44.18 -65.06
C GLY A 17 -49.29 -44.97 -65.31
N GLY A 18 -50.44 -44.38 -64.99
CA GLY A 18 -51.71 -44.72 -65.62
C GLY A 18 -51.80 -44.05 -66.99
N GLU A 19 -52.28 -44.78 -67.98
CA GLU A 19 -52.47 -44.38 -69.38
C GLU A 19 -52.90 -42.93 -69.62
N TYR A 20 -52.25 -42.31 -70.61
CA TYR A 20 -52.62 -41.02 -71.19
C TYR A 20 -54.06 -41.03 -71.71
N HIS A 21 -54.98 -40.33 -71.03
CA HIS A 21 -56.19 -39.78 -71.62
C HIS A 21 -56.70 -38.55 -70.86
N GLY A 22 -56.54 -37.36 -71.45
CA GLY A 22 -57.30 -36.14 -71.11
C GLY A 22 -56.92 -35.48 -69.79
N GLY A 23 -56.40 -34.24 -69.85
CA GLY A 23 -56.08 -33.45 -68.66
C GLY A 23 -57.31 -33.22 -67.77
N HIS A 24 -57.40 -33.98 -66.68
CA HIS A 24 -58.34 -33.73 -65.60
C HIS A 24 -57.55 -33.29 -64.36
N LEU A 25 -57.97 -32.18 -63.74
CA LEU A 25 -57.34 -31.59 -62.55
C LEU A 25 -57.19 -32.57 -61.37
N SER A 26 -57.90 -33.71 -61.41
CA SER A 26 -57.81 -34.77 -60.41
C SER A 26 -56.47 -35.50 -60.37
N ASP A 27 -55.73 -35.58 -61.49
CA ASP A 27 -54.44 -36.29 -61.54
C ASP A 27 -53.29 -35.47 -60.92
N LEU A 28 -53.45 -34.14 -60.87
CA LEU A 28 -52.57 -33.25 -60.08
C LEU A 28 -52.96 -33.21 -58.59
N LEU A 29 -54.21 -33.56 -58.25
CA LEU A 29 -54.74 -33.41 -56.89
C LEU A 29 -54.06 -34.38 -55.91
N VAL A 30 -53.83 -35.64 -56.33
CA VAL A 30 -53.20 -36.67 -55.48
C VAL A 30 -51.73 -36.36 -55.17
N PRO A 31 -50.87 -36.01 -56.16
CA PRO A 31 -49.52 -35.51 -55.88
C PRO A 31 -49.49 -34.21 -55.07
N ALA A 32 -50.42 -33.28 -55.31
CA ALA A 32 -50.50 -32.02 -54.59
C ALA A 32 -50.83 -32.21 -53.11
N ILE A 33 -51.73 -33.14 -52.77
CA ILE A 33 -52.05 -33.47 -51.37
C ILE A 33 -50.84 -34.10 -50.68
N ASN A 34 -50.17 -35.06 -51.31
CA ASN A 34 -48.95 -35.67 -50.76
C ASN A 34 -47.83 -34.65 -50.56
N PHE A 35 -47.60 -33.77 -51.54
CA PHE A 35 -46.65 -32.67 -51.41
C PHE A 35 -47.02 -31.73 -50.26
N THR A 36 -48.30 -31.38 -50.12
CA THR A 36 -48.77 -30.48 -49.05
C THR A 36 -48.61 -31.11 -47.67
N ILE A 37 -48.83 -32.41 -47.51
CA ILE A 37 -48.64 -33.12 -46.23
C ILE A 37 -47.15 -33.13 -45.84
N VAL A 38 -46.27 -33.51 -46.76
CA VAL A 38 -44.82 -33.56 -46.50
C VAL A 38 -44.25 -32.16 -46.31
N PHE A 39 -44.60 -31.22 -47.19
CA PHE A 39 -44.16 -29.83 -47.12
C PHE A 39 -44.73 -29.12 -45.91
N GLY A 40 -45.99 -29.38 -45.54
CA GLY A 40 -46.62 -28.84 -44.33
C GLY A 40 -45.94 -29.33 -43.06
N PHE A 41 -45.67 -30.64 -42.95
CA PHE A 41 -44.93 -31.21 -41.82
C PHE A 41 -43.48 -30.69 -41.75
N MET A 42 -42.82 -30.57 -42.90
CA MET A 42 -41.46 -30.07 -42.99
C MET A 42 -41.39 -28.58 -42.66
N ALA A 43 -42.30 -27.76 -43.18
CA ALA A 43 -42.44 -26.35 -42.86
C ALA A 43 -42.72 -26.16 -41.36
N TRP A 44 -43.61 -26.98 -40.77
CA TRP A 44 -43.93 -26.89 -39.35
C TRP A 44 -42.72 -27.15 -38.45
N LYS A 45 -41.79 -28.02 -38.83
CA LYS A 45 -40.60 -28.33 -38.02
C LYS A 45 -39.37 -27.47 -38.35
N ILE A 46 -39.12 -27.20 -39.62
CA ILE A 46 -37.91 -26.49 -40.08
C ILE A 46 -38.01 -24.98 -39.87
N ILE A 47 -39.17 -24.37 -40.16
CA ILE A 47 -39.36 -22.92 -40.01
C ILE A 47 -39.09 -22.45 -38.57
N PRO A 48 -39.67 -23.05 -37.51
CA PRO A 48 -39.36 -22.61 -36.15
C PRO A 48 -37.91 -22.90 -35.75
N PHE A 49 -37.33 -24.01 -36.21
CA PHE A 49 -35.92 -24.33 -35.93
C PHE A 49 -34.97 -23.29 -36.53
N MET A 50 -35.15 -22.93 -37.81
CA MET A 50 -34.35 -21.89 -38.45
C MET A 50 -34.55 -20.53 -37.80
N LYS A 51 -35.81 -20.13 -37.55
CA LYS A 51 -36.10 -18.85 -36.89
C LYS A 51 -35.40 -18.75 -35.54
N ASN A 52 -35.49 -19.79 -34.71
CA ASN A 52 -34.85 -19.81 -33.40
C ASN A 52 -33.32 -19.74 -33.51
N SER A 53 -32.70 -20.44 -34.47
CA SER A 53 -31.26 -20.39 -34.67
C SER A 53 -30.77 -19.02 -35.17
N PHE A 54 -31.55 -18.33 -36.01
CA PHE A 54 -31.23 -16.97 -36.44
C PHE A 54 -31.40 -15.96 -35.30
N VAL A 55 -32.44 -16.10 -34.48
CA VAL A 55 -32.65 -15.26 -33.29
C VAL A 55 -31.52 -15.47 -32.29
N GLU A 56 -31.16 -16.71 -31.97
CA GLU A 56 -30.05 -17.03 -31.06
C GLU A 56 -28.71 -16.44 -31.54
N LYS A 57 -28.44 -16.50 -32.85
CA LYS A 57 -27.25 -15.87 -33.44
C LYS A 57 -27.30 -14.35 -33.36
N ALA A 58 -28.46 -13.75 -33.61
CA ALA A 58 -28.64 -12.30 -33.51
C ALA A 58 -28.43 -11.82 -32.06
N ASP A 59 -29.00 -12.54 -31.09
CA ASP A 59 -28.83 -12.26 -29.67
C ASP A 59 -27.36 -12.43 -29.25
N SER A 60 -26.70 -13.52 -29.67
CA SER A 60 -25.28 -13.72 -29.37
C SER A 60 -24.37 -12.64 -29.97
N ILE A 61 -24.66 -12.17 -31.18
CA ILE A 61 -23.90 -11.06 -31.80
C ILE A 61 -24.16 -9.76 -31.04
N LYS A 62 -25.41 -9.49 -30.66
CA LYS A 62 -25.78 -8.33 -29.87
C LYS A 62 -25.05 -8.32 -28.53
N ASP A 63 -25.08 -9.43 -27.80
CA ASP A 63 -24.40 -9.59 -26.52
C ASP A 63 -22.89 -9.40 -26.66
N LEU A 64 -22.29 -9.94 -27.73
CA LEU A 64 -20.86 -9.78 -28.01
C LEU A 64 -20.49 -8.32 -28.28
N VAL A 65 -21.31 -7.61 -29.05
CA VAL A 65 -21.09 -6.18 -29.36
C VAL A 65 -21.27 -5.33 -28.11
N GLU A 66 -22.31 -5.58 -27.30
CA GLU A 66 -22.52 -4.88 -26.04
C GLU A 66 -21.36 -5.13 -25.06
N PHE A 67 -20.90 -6.37 -24.94
CA PHE A 67 -19.75 -6.71 -24.12
C PHE A 67 -18.45 -6.05 -24.61
N ALA A 68 -18.21 -6.03 -25.92
CA ALA A 68 -17.05 -5.36 -26.51
C ALA A 68 -17.10 -3.85 -26.25
N ALA A 69 -18.26 -3.21 -26.47
CA ALA A 69 -18.44 -1.79 -26.20
C ALA A 69 -18.24 -1.44 -24.72
N GLU A 70 -18.74 -2.27 -23.80
CA GLU A 70 -18.52 -2.08 -22.36
C GLU A 70 -17.03 -2.21 -22.00
N LYS A 71 -16.34 -3.19 -22.60
CA LYS A 71 -14.91 -3.42 -22.37
C LYS A 71 -14.06 -2.28 -22.91
N ASP A 72 -14.37 -1.78 -24.10
CA ASP A 72 -13.67 -0.65 -24.70
C ASP A 72 -13.88 0.62 -23.87
N ALA A 73 -15.12 0.90 -23.45
CA ALA A 73 -15.41 2.04 -22.59
C ALA A 73 -14.69 1.96 -21.23
N LYS A 74 -14.59 0.76 -20.64
CA LYS A 74 -13.81 0.55 -19.41
C LYS A 74 -12.32 0.76 -19.63
N ALA A 75 -11.76 0.21 -20.72
CA ALA A 75 -10.35 0.36 -21.05
C ALA A 75 -9.99 1.82 -21.33
N GLU A 76 -10.85 2.57 -22.03
CA GLU A 76 -10.66 4.00 -22.28
C GLU A 76 -10.72 4.83 -20.98
N LYS A 77 -11.64 4.48 -20.07
CA LYS A 77 -11.70 5.11 -18.74
C LYS A 77 -10.45 4.82 -17.90
N GLU A 78 -9.97 3.58 -17.89
CA GLU A 78 -8.74 3.21 -17.17
C GLU A 78 -7.50 3.87 -17.76
N LEU A 79 -7.43 3.97 -19.09
CA LEU A 79 -6.34 4.63 -19.80
C LEU A 79 -6.33 6.14 -19.55
N SER A 80 -7.49 6.80 -19.62
CA SER A 80 -7.59 8.24 -19.32
C SER A 80 -7.27 8.53 -17.86
N ALA A 81 -7.74 7.72 -16.91
CA ALA A 81 -7.38 7.85 -15.50
C ALA A 81 -5.88 7.63 -15.27
N SER A 82 -5.25 6.68 -15.98
CA SER A 82 -3.82 6.42 -15.86
C SER A 82 -2.99 7.56 -16.46
N LYS A 83 -3.38 8.11 -17.61
CA LYS A 83 -2.76 9.30 -18.20
C LYS A 83 -2.86 10.51 -17.27
N ALA A 84 -4.04 10.77 -16.71
CA ALA A 84 -4.22 11.85 -15.75
C ALA A 84 -3.32 11.70 -14.52
N LYS A 85 -3.08 10.46 -14.04
CA LYS A 85 -2.09 10.21 -12.99
C LYS A 85 -0.68 10.54 -13.47
N LEU A 86 -0.28 10.07 -14.65
CA LEU A 86 1.05 10.33 -15.22
C LEU A 86 1.33 11.83 -15.42
N ASP A 87 0.34 12.60 -15.89
CA ASP A 87 0.48 14.04 -16.08
C ASP A 87 0.74 14.79 -14.76
N ASN A 88 0.22 14.25 -13.64
CA ASN A 88 0.45 14.81 -12.30
C ASN A 88 1.77 14.35 -11.66
N ILE A 89 2.44 13.31 -12.18
CA ILE A 89 3.68 12.78 -11.57
C ILE A 89 4.82 13.80 -11.58
N GLU A 90 4.99 14.58 -12.65
CA GLU A 90 6.09 15.55 -12.69
C GLU A 90 5.87 16.69 -11.68
N GLY A 91 4.61 17.13 -11.51
CA GLY A 91 4.24 18.10 -10.48
C GLY A 91 4.39 17.53 -9.06
N GLU A 92 3.97 16.29 -8.82
CA GLU A 92 4.18 15.60 -7.54
C GLU A 92 5.66 15.44 -7.22
N LYS A 93 6.49 15.08 -8.20
CA LYS A 93 7.95 14.98 -8.06
C LYS A 93 8.57 16.32 -7.70
N GLU A 94 8.21 17.39 -8.39
CA GLU A 94 8.70 18.73 -8.09
C GLU A 94 8.27 19.19 -6.70
N GLN A 95 7.04 18.88 -6.30
CA GLN A 95 6.54 19.14 -4.95
C GLN A 95 7.30 18.34 -3.88
N ILE A 96 7.58 17.06 -4.12
CA ILE A 96 8.39 16.22 -3.22
C ILE A 96 9.79 16.81 -3.06
N ILE A 97 10.45 17.19 -4.16
CA ILE A 97 11.81 17.78 -4.12
C ILE A 97 11.79 19.11 -3.36
N THR A 98 10.78 19.95 -3.62
CA THR A 98 10.64 21.25 -2.96
C THR A 98 10.40 21.10 -1.46
N ASN A 99 9.53 20.18 -1.06
CA ASN A 99 9.25 19.88 0.34
C ASN A 99 10.50 19.30 1.03
N ALA A 100 11.20 18.36 0.39
CA ALA A 100 12.43 17.79 0.95
C ALA A 100 13.52 18.84 1.18
N LYS A 101 13.68 19.80 0.26
CA LYS A 101 14.60 20.94 0.46
C LYS A 101 14.16 21.80 1.65
N LYS A 102 12.90 22.19 1.69
CA LYS A 102 12.34 23.00 2.78
C LYS A 102 12.49 22.32 4.15
N ASP A 103 12.24 21.02 4.21
CA ASP A 103 12.38 20.22 5.43
C ASP A 103 13.86 20.10 5.83
N GLY A 104 14.77 19.97 4.86
CA GLY A 104 16.21 20.01 5.07
C GLY A 104 16.69 21.33 5.65
N ASP A 105 16.29 22.45 5.05
CA ASP A 105 16.66 23.80 5.52
C ASP A 105 16.14 24.05 6.94
N LYS A 106 14.88 23.66 7.21
CA LYS A 106 14.28 23.77 8.54
C LYS A 106 14.98 22.87 9.56
N PHE A 107 15.36 21.67 9.16
CA PHE A 107 16.11 20.75 10.02
C PHE A 107 17.47 21.33 10.37
N GLU A 108 18.22 21.88 9.41
CA GLU A 108 19.51 22.51 9.67
C GLU A 108 19.38 23.68 10.64
N GLU A 109 18.41 24.57 10.42
CA GLU A 109 18.15 25.71 11.32
C GLU A 109 17.81 25.23 12.74
N THR A 110 16.88 24.30 12.87
CA THR A 110 16.44 23.77 14.17
C THR A 110 17.58 23.04 14.87
N TYR A 111 18.34 22.23 14.14
CA TYR A 111 19.48 21.48 14.68
C TYR A 111 20.57 22.42 15.20
N VAL A 112 20.92 23.46 14.45
CA VAL A 112 21.91 24.47 14.90
C VAL A 112 21.42 25.20 16.14
N GLN A 113 20.13 25.55 16.22
CA GLN A 113 19.55 26.20 17.41
C GLN A 113 19.57 25.27 18.63
N GLU A 114 19.18 24.00 18.47
CA GLU A 114 19.20 22.99 19.54
C GLU A 114 20.62 22.73 20.04
N ILE A 115 21.60 22.60 19.15
CA ILE A 115 23.00 22.42 19.51
C ILE A 115 23.52 23.63 20.28
N LYS A 116 23.24 24.85 19.83
CA LYS A 116 23.64 26.07 20.55
C LYS A 116 23.04 26.13 21.95
N ALA A 117 21.73 25.87 22.08
CA ALA A 117 21.07 25.85 23.38
C ALA A 117 21.62 24.75 24.31
N SER A 118 21.93 23.57 23.76
CA SER A 118 22.55 22.46 24.49
C SER A 118 23.97 22.82 24.96
N MET A 119 24.76 23.46 24.10
CA MET A 119 26.11 23.93 24.43
C MET A 119 26.08 25.00 25.53
N GLU A 120 25.18 25.99 25.43
CA GLU A 120 25.02 27.03 26.45
C GLU A 120 24.64 26.41 27.81
N LYS A 121 23.68 25.49 27.81
CA LYS A 121 23.31 24.75 29.02
C LYS A 121 24.49 23.96 29.58
N MET A 122 25.24 23.27 28.72
CA MET A 122 26.42 22.49 29.13
C MET A 122 27.51 23.38 29.74
N GLU A 123 27.72 24.58 29.20
CA GLU A 123 28.67 25.56 29.72
C GLU A 123 28.26 26.04 31.12
N VAL A 124 27.00 26.42 31.30
CA VAL A 124 26.44 26.84 32.59
C VAL A 124 26.55 25.72 33.63
N ASP A 125 26.13 24.50 33.27
CA ASP A 125 26.20 23.33 34.16
C ASP A 125 27.67 23.00 34.53
N SER A 126 28.58 23.09 33.57
CA SER A 126 30.01 22.87 33.80
C SER A 126 30.63 23.93 34.71
N SER A 127 30.26 25.20 34.51
CA SER A 127 30.71 26.32 35.35
C SER A 127 30.24 26.16 36.79
N HIS A 128 28.96 25.86 37.00
CA HIS A 128 28.41 25.60 38.33
C HIS A 128 29.06 24.38 39.01
N LYS A 129 29.30 23.31 38.25
CA LYS A 129 30.00 22.13 38.77
C LYS A 129 31.44 22.46 39.18
N LEU A 130 32.16 23.22 38.36
CA LEU A 130 33.53 23.64 38.65
C LEU A 130 33.61 24.54 39.88
N GLU A 131 32.67 25.47 40.04
CA GLU A 131 32.58 26.32 41.23
C GLU A 131 32.30 25.51 42.51
N SER A 132 31.39 24.54 42.43
CA SER A 132 31.07 23.61 43.53
C SER A 132 32.28 22.76 43.92
N GLU A 133 32.97 22.17 42.93
CA GLU A 133 34.21 21.40 43.09
C GLU A 133 35.30 22.27 43.75
N LYS A 134 35.52 23.49 43.25
CA LYS A 134 36.50 24.43 43.82
C LYS A 134 36.21 24.72 45.30
N LYS A 135 34.95 24.99 45.64
CA LYS A 135 34.53 25.23 47.03
C LYS A 135 34.77 23.99 47.91
N MET A 136 34.47 22.79 47.39
CA MET A 136 34.72 21.53 48.09
C MET A 136 36.23 21.29 48.29
N MET A 137 37.05 21.53 47.27
CA MET A 137 38.51 21.39 47.35
C MET A 137 39.11 22.37 48.37
N LEU A 138 38.67 23.63 48.39
CA LEU A 138 39.11 24.61 49.39
C LEU A 138 38.72 24.18 50.81
N LYS A 139 37.51 23.65 51.00
CA LYS A 139 37.08 23.12 52.30
C LYS A 139 37.98 21.97 52.75
N ARG A 140 38.21 20.99 51.87
CA ARG A 140 39.09 19.84 52.15
C ARG A 140 40.54 20.28 52.43
N LEU A 141 41.04 21.29 51.71
CA LEU A 141 42.38 21.83 51.95
C LEU A 141 42.46 22.47 53.34
N ASN A 142 41.47 23.28 53.73
CA ASN A 142 41.42 23.88 55.07
C ASN A 142 41.32 22.81 56.17
N GLU A 143 40.49 21.79 56.01
CA GLU A 143 40.40 20.66 56.93
C GLU A 143 41.75 19.94 57.07
N SER A 144 42.39 19.59 55.95
CA SER A 144 43.71 18.95 55.94
C SER A 144 44.81 19.81 56.58
N LEU A 145 44.79 21.13 56.35
CA LEU A 145 45.76 22.05 56.96
C LEU A 145 45.55 22.15 58.47
N LEU A 146 44.29 22.22 58.93
CA LEU A 146 43.97 22.22 60.35
C LEU A 146 44.44 20.93 61.02
N ASP A 147 44.16 19.77 60.41
CA ASP A 147 44.60 18.47 60.89
C ASP A 147 46.14 18.39 60.97
N GLU A 148 46.85 18.89 59.96
CA GLU A 148 48.32 18.91 59.97
C GLU A 148 48.89 19.87 61.02
N VAL A 149 48.31 21.05 61.20
CA VAL A 149 48.70 21.99 62.26
C VAL A 149 48.44 21.41 63.64
N ILE A 150 47.28 20.78 63.87
CA ILE A 150 46.96 20.09 65.13
C ILE A 150 47.95 18.96 65.38
N SER A 151 48.26 18.15 64.36
CA SER A 151 49.23 17.06 64.44
C SER A 151 50.64 17.57 64.77
N LYS A 152 51.14 18.57 64.05
CA LYS A 152 52.45 19.20 64.32
C LYS A 152 52.50 19.85 65.69
N THR A 153 51.43 20.53 66.11
CA THR A 153 51.33 21.16 67.44
C THR A 153 51.33 20.12 68.53
N LYS A 154 50.54 19.04 68.40
CA LYS A 154 50.52 17.90 69.32
C LYS A 154 51.90 17.27 69.44
N ASN A 155 52.58 17.03 68.32
CA ASN A 155 53.93 16.49 68.30
C ASN A 155 54.94 17.44 68.98
N LYS A 156 54.86 18.75 68.71
CA LYS A 156 55.74 19.76 69.33
C LYS A 156 55.53 19.84 70.85
N ILE A 157 54.29 19.88 71.32
CA ILE A 157 53.94 19.89 72.75
C ILE A 157 54.43 18.62 73.44
N HIS A 158 54.26 17.45 72.82
CA HIS A 158 54.76 16.18 73.38
C HIS A 158 56.29 16.09 73.39
N SER A 159 56.98 16.69 72.42
CA SER A 159 58.45 16.67 72.33
C SER A 159 59.16 17.63 73.29
N ASP A 160 58.47 18.65 73.81
CA ASP A 160 59.05 19.68 74.69
C ASP A 160 58.51 19.54 76.12
N SER A 161 59.28 18.86 76.98
CA SER A 161 58.94 18.50 78.37
C SER A 161 58.53 19.71 79.24
N SER A 162 59.08 20.90 78.94
CA SER A 162 58.78 22.14 79.67
C SER A 162 57.38 22.69 79.36
N LEU A 163 56.93 22.57 78.10
CA LEU A 163 55.63 23.04 77.64
C LEU A 163 54.50 22.10 78.06
N SER A 164 54.72 20.78 78.05
CA SER A 164 53.74 19.79 78.51
C SER A 164 53.38 19.96 79.98
N ASN A 165 54.38 20.21 80.84
CA ASN A 165 54.15 20.48 82.27
C ASN A 165 53.44 21.82 82.51
N LYS A 166 53.79 22.87 81.76
CA LYS A 166 53.18 24.21 81.87
C LYS A 166 51.74 24.25 81.34
N ALA A 167 51.44 23.51 80.27
CA ALA A 167 50.08 23.36 79.74
C ALA A 167 49.19 22.56 80.70
N THR A 168 49.70 21.46 81.25
CA THR A 168 48.99 20.65 82.25
C THR A 168 48.73 21.46 83.53
N SER A 169 49.71 22.24 84.00
CA SER A 169 49.55 23.12 85.16
C SER A 169 48.50 24.22 84.95
N ASN A 170 48.44 24.85 83.78
CA ASN A 170 47.43 25.89 83.48
C ASN A 170 46.02 25.32 83.27
N LEU A 171 45.90 24.09 82.79
CA LEU A 171 44.60 23.41 82.68
C LEU A 171 44.06 23.03 84.06
N ILE A 172 44.94 22.52 84.94
CA ILE A 172 44.58 22.20 86.33
C ILE A 172 44.25 23.47 87.13
N SER A 173 44.91 24.61 86.87
CA SER A 173 44.62 25.88 87.56
C SER A 173 43.36 26.61 87.06
N ARG A 174 42.75 26.16 85.96
CA ARG A 174 41.52 26.74 85.38
C ARG A 174 40.28 25.86 85.60
N LEU A 175 40.45 24.67 86.17
CA LEU A 175 39.38 23.87 86.79
C LEU A 175 39.12 24.39 88.20
#